data_AF-A0A9Q6A9K3-F1
#
_entry.id   AF-A0A9Q6A9K3-F1
#
_cell.length_a   1.000
_cell.length_b   1.000
_cell.length_c   1.000
_cell.angle_alpha   90.00
_cell.angle_beta   90.00
_cell.angle_gamma   90.00
#
_symmetry.space_group_name_H-M   'P 1'
#
loop_
_entity.id
_entity.type
_entity.pdbx_description
1 polymer ?
#
loop_
_entity_poly.entity_id
_entity_poly.type
_entity_poly.pdbx_seq_one_letter_code
_entity_poly.pdbx_strand_id
1 'polypeptide(L)'
;MVKKGLMSAALIAALALSTGQAASAAGAATSGEVDLTNKPLKNSEVTPFANEDVGGGNWDYGTAAYFDWGIKKKVWSNYYHKDKAHASSCALGTRTNSSGKIKAGTTSYSSLSGGATDAKTKANWKTY
;
A
#
# COMPACT_ATOMS: atom_id res chain seq x y z
N MET A 1 16.92 -57.56 25.29
CA MET A 1 16.27 -57.29 23.99
C MET A 1 16.36 -55.81 23.72
N VAL A 2 17.25 -55.39 22.81
CA VAL A 2 17.50 -53.99 22.46
C VAL A 2 16.71 -53.68 21.19
N LYS A 3 15.86 -52.65 21.20
CA LYS A 3 15.24 -52.10 19.98
C LYS A 3 15.68 -50.65 19.80
N LYS A 4 16.22 -50.39 18.61
CA LYS A 4 16.86 -49.18 18.12
C LYS A 4 15.81 -48.11 17.82
N GLY A 5 16.14 -46.86 18.16
CA GLY A 5 15.53 -45.65 17.60
C GLY A 5 16.62 -44.58 17.45
N LEU A 6 17.22 -44.54 16.26
CA LEU A 6 18.11 -43.46 15.79
C LEU A 6 17.27 -42.36 15.13
N MET A 7 17.87 -41.17 14.95
CA MET A 7 17.47 -39.95 14.22
C MET A 7 17.21 -38.77 15.19
N SER A 8 18.21 -37.96 15.56
CA SER A 8 18.91 -36.91 14.78
C SER A 8 18.01 -35.79 14.29
N ALA A 9 18.21 -34.57 14.81
CA ALA A 9 18.43 -33.36 14.01
C ALA A 9 18.76 -32.15 14.92
N ALA A 10 19.99 -31.66 14.79
CA ALA A 10 20.41 -30.32 15.19
C ALA A 10 19.83 -29.27 14.23
N LEU A 11 19.70 -28.00 14.64
CA LEU A 11 20.46 -26.87 14.08
C LEU A 11 20.13 -25.54 14.81
N ILE A 12 21.20 -24.79 15.06
CA ILE A 12 21.26 -23.40 15.57
C ILE A 12 21.06 -22.42 14.39
N ALA A 13 20.82 -21.13 14.69
CA ALA A 13 21.02 -19.93 13.86
C ALA A 13 19.74 -19.39 13.17
N ALA A 14 19.52 -18.09 13.01
CA ALA A 14 20.25 -16.87 13.31
C ALA A 14 19.24 -15.70 13.41
N LEU A 15 19.56 -14.64 14.16
CA LEU A 15 18.91 -13.34 13.97
C LEU A 15 19.20 -12.87 12.54
N ALA A 16 18.20 -12.91 11.66
CA ALA A 16 18.29 -12.32 10.35
C ALA A 16 18.21 -10.78 10.51
N LEU A 17 19.37 -10.12 10.39
CA LEU A 17 19.45 -8.74 9.95
C LEU A 17 18.67 -8.66 8.63
N SER A 18 17.52 -7.99 8.62
CA SER A 18 16.95 -7.52 7.37
C SER A 18 17.80 -6.32 6.93
N THR A 19 18.80 -6.62 6.11
CA THR A 19 19.47 -5.64 5.26
C THR A 19 18.40 -4.95 4.42
N GLY A 20 17.98 -3.75 4.82
CA GLY A 20 17.24 -2.81 3.99
C GLY A 20 18.16 -2.40 2.84
N GLN A 21 18.20 -3.25 1.82
CA GLN A 21 18.99 -3.09 0.63
C GLN A 21 18.49 -1.83 -0.09
N ALA A 22 19.31 -0.77 -0.06
CA ALA A 22 19.08 0.42 -0.87
C ALA A 22 19.14 0.01 -2.35
N ALA A 23 17.98 -0.13 -2.98
CA ALA A 23 17.88 -0.40 -4.40
C ALA A 23 18.18 0.88 -5.18
N SER A 24 19.34 0.90 -5.84
CA SER A 24 19.78 1.93 -6.76
C SER A 24 19.04 1.86 -8.11
N ALA A 25 18.34 2.95 -8.42
CA ALA A 25 17.82 3.45 -9.70
C ALA A 25 18.14 2.65 -10.99
N ALA A 26 17.31 1.64 -11.30
CA ALA A 26 16.84 1.43 -12.67
C ALA A 26 15.68 2.41 -12.91
N GLY A 27 15.56 3.01 -14.11
CA GLY A 27 14.63 4.11 -14.41
C GLY A 27 13.29 3.96 -13.71
N ALA A 28 13.11 4.69 -12.61
CA ALA A 28 12.00 4.45 -11.71
C ALA A 28 10.70 4.75 -12.45
N ALA A 29 9.70 3.87 -12.33
CA ALA A 29 8.38 4.09 -12.92
C ALA A 29 7.89 5.50 -12.58
N THR A 30 7.29 6.19 -13.54
CA THR A 30 6.81 7.57 -13.31
C THR A 30 5.37 7.61 -12.80
N SER A 31 4.68 6.47 -12.76
CA SER A 31 3.35 6.31 -12.21
C SER A 31 3.04 4.85 -11.89
N GLY A 32 2.05 4.63 -11.03
CA GLY A 32 1.47 3.32 -10.76
C GLY A 32 0.00 3.42 -10.36
N GLU A 33 -0.72 2.32 -10.54
CA GLU A 33 -2.13 2.16 -10.20
C GLU A 33 -2.33 0.79 -9.54
N VAL A 34 -3.19 0.73 -8.53
CA VAL A 34 -3.68 -0.54 -7.96
C VAL A 34 -5.21 -0.54 -7.94
N ASP A 35 -5.78 -1.65 -8.43
CA ASP A 35 -7.21 -1.94 -8.31
C ASP A 35 -7.50 -2.69 -7.00
N LEU A 36 -8.29 -2.06 -6.15
CA LEU A 36 -8.72 -2.52 -4.82
C LEU A 36 -10.20 -2.96 -4.81
N THR A 37 -10.87 -2.99 -5.97
CA THR A 37 -12.32 -3.27 -6.12
C THR A 37 -12.75 -4.57 -5.43
N ASN A 38 -11.99 -5.65 -5.65
CA ASN A 38 -12.33 -6.99 -5.15
C ASN A 38 -11.57 -7.36 -3.86
N LYS A 39 -10.97 -6.39 -3.17
CA LYS A 39 -10.26 -6.67 -1.92
C LYS A 39 -11.27 -6.82 -0.78
N PRO A 40 -11.26 -7.94 -0.03
CA PRO A 40 -12.21 -8.17 1.04
C PRO A 40 -12.10 -7.07 2.08
N LEU A 41 -13.25 -6.52 2.49
CA LEU A 41 -13.35 -5.55 3.56
C LEU A 41 -13.55 -6.30 4.88
N LYS A 42 -12.47 -6.77 5.53
CA LYS A 42 -12.60 -7.34 6.88
C LYS A 42 -12.33 -6.28 7.93
N ASN A 43 -13.16 -6.20 8.97
CA ASN A 43 -12.96 -5.29 10.10
C ASN A 43 -11.61 -5.46 10.80
N SER A 44 -10.98 -6.63 10.68
CA SER A 44 -9.64 -6.93 11.22
C SER A 44 -8.48 -6.43 10.34
N GLU A 45 -8.76 -5.86 9.17
CA GLU A 45 -7.77 -5.48 8.14
C GLU A 45 -7.73 -3.96 7.92
N VAL A 46 -7.86 -3.15 8.98
CA VAL A 46 -7.55 -1.71 8.93
C VAL A 46 -6.03 -1.51 8.89
N THR A 47 -5.40 -2.04 7.85
CA THR A 47 -3.98 -1.90 7.57
C THR A 47 -3.87 -1.34 6.15
N PRO A 48 -3.05 -0.31 5.88
CA PRO A 48 -2.74 0.07 4.50
C PRO A 48 -2.32 -1.16 3.70
N PHE A 49 -2.92 -1.34 2.52
CA PHE A 49 -2.70 -2.55 1.73
C PHE A 49 -1.26 -2.65 1.28
N ALA A 50 -0.58 -1.51 1.09
CA ALA A 50 0.87 -1.45 1.07
C ALA A 50 1.38 -0.07 1.47
N ASN A 51 2.56 -0.07 2.10
CA ASN A 51 3.49 1.04 2.10
C ASN A 51 4.72 0.56 1.32
N GLU A 52 4.99 1.14 0.15
CA GLU A 52 6.01 0.66 -0.76
C GLU A 52 6.84 1.79 -1.38
N ASP A 53 8.12 1.50 -1.62
CA ASP A 53 9.03 2.42 -2.29
C ASP A 53 8.93 2.25 -3.81
N VAL A 54 8.32 3.23 -4.47
CA VAL A 54 8.03 3.22 -5.91
C VAL A 54 8.32 4.59 -6.51
N GLY A 55 8.76 4.63 -7.77
CA GLY A 55 8.98 5.89 -8.48
C GLY A 55 9.99 6.86 -7.86
N GLY A 56 10.84 6.38 -6.94
CA GLY A 56 11.78 7.22 -6.17
C GLY A 56 11.16 7.88 -4.93
N GLY A 57 9.90 7.57 -4.62
CA GLY A 57 9.17 8.02 -3.44
C GLY A 57 8.62 6.86 -2.61
N ASN A 58 7.88 7.20 -1.56
CA ASN A 58 7.18 6.25 -0.69
C ASN A 58 5.67 6.41 -0.89
N TRP A 59 4.98 5.31 -1.18
CA TRP A 59 3.55 5.28 -1.47
C TRP A 59 2.79 4.46 -0.43
N ASP A 60 1.90 5.11 0.31
CA ASP A 60 0.94 4.52 1.24
C ASP A 60 -0.46 4.57 0.62
N TYR A 61 -1.06 3.41 0.38
CA TYR A 61 -2.39 3.33 -0.21
C TYR A 61 -3.25 2.23 0.42
N GLY A 62 -4.56 2.40 0.26
CA GLY A 62 -5.46 1.32 0.61
C GLY A 62 -6.94 1.63 0.58
N THR A 63 -7.71 0.69 1.12
CA THR A 63 -9.15 0.82 1.36
C THR A 63 -9.50 0.25 2.74
N ALA A 64 -10.58 0.70 3.35
CA ALA A 64 -11.03 0.21 4.64
C ALA A 64 -12.55 0.28 4.70
N ALA A 65 -13.17 -0.68 5.39
CA ALA A 65 -14.53 -0.50 5.86
C ALA A 65 -14.52 0.17 7.22
N TYR A 66 -15.51 1.01 7.47
CA TYR A 66 -15.74 1.61 8.78
C TYR A 66 -17.24 1.75 9.02
N PHE A 67 -17.63 1.87 10.29
CA PHE A 67 -19.02 2.09 10.66
C PHE A 67 -19.28 3.57 10.92
N ASP A 68 -20.29 4.12 10.24
CA ASP A 68 -20.78 5.48 10.45
C ASP A 68 -22.24 5.55 9.99
N TRP A 69 -23.18 5.29 10.91
CA TRP A 69 -24.61 5.12 10.63
C TRP A 69 -24.89 4.10 9.50
N GLY A 70 -24.05 3.07 9.41
CA GLY A 70 -24.02 2.07 8.34
C GLY A 70 -22.58 1.66 7.98
N ILE A 71 -22.41 0.58 7.23
CA ILE A 71 -21.08 0.20 6.71
C ILE A 71 -20.72 1.15 5.57
N LYS A 72 -19.61 1.86 5.74
CA LYS A 72 -19.00 2.74 4.74
C LYS A 72 -17.67 2.19 4.30
N LYS A 73 -17.22 2.64 3.13
CA LYS A 73 -15.92 2.32 2.55
C LYS A 73 -15.10 3.60 2.41
N LYS A 74 -13.82 3.53 2.76
CA LYS A 74 -12.81 4.56 2.52
C LYS A 74 -11.78 4.02 1.54
N VAL A 75 -11.24 4.86 0.67
CA VAL A 75 -10.04 4.60 -0.14
C VAL A 75 -9.09 5.77 0.01
N TRP A 76 -7.78 5.49 -0.04
CA TRP A 76 -6.75 6.53 -0.01
C TRP A 76 -5.55 6.19 -0.89
N SER A 77 -4.82 7.25 -1.24
CA SER A 77 -3.52 7.20 -1.90
C SER A 77 -2.70 8.37 -1.37
N ASN A 78 -1.58 8.09 -0.73
CA ASN A 78 -0.67 9.06 -0.13
C ASN A 78 0.73 8.82 -0.68
N TYR A 79 1.29 9.77 -1.42
CA TYR A 79 2.59 9.58 -2.07
C TYR A 79 3.55 10.70 -1.67
N TYR A 80 4.68 10.33 -1.07
CA TYR A 80 5.79 11.22 -0.73
C TYR A 80 6.91 11.05 -1.76
N HIS A 81 7.46 12.15 -2.27
CA HIS A 81 8.68 12.10 -3.07
C HIS A 81 9.64 13.20 -2.65
N LYS A 82 10.87 12.84 -2.29
CA LYS A 82 11.90 13.77 -1.78
C LYS A 82 12.38 14.79 -2.81
N ASP A 83 12.67 14.34 -4.04
CA ASP A 83 13.41 15.15 -5.03
C ASP A 83 12.54 15.67 -6.19
N LYS A 84 11.34 15.13 -6.40
CA LYS A 84 10.51 15.43 -7.58
C LYS A 84 9.12 15.88 -7.19
N ALA A 85 8.54 16.71 -8.05
CA ALA A 85 7.12 17.01 -7.98
C ALA A 85 6.32 15.73 -8.26
N HIS A 86 5.18 15.59 -7.63
CA HIS A 86 4.42 14.33 -7.64
C HIS A 86 2.94 14.57 -7.35
N ALA A 87 2.11 13.54 -7.51
CA ALA A 87 0.68 13.57 -7.25
C ALA A 87 0.18 12.19 -6.81
N SER A 88 -0.94 12.17 -6.10
CA SER A 88 -1.71 10.97 -5.76
C SER A 88 -3.19 11.17 -6.12
N SER A 89 -3.87 10.09 -6.46
CA SER A 89 -5.31 10.10 -6.69
C SER A 89 -5.95 8.78 -6.29
N CYS A 90 -7.24 8.81 -5.98
CA CYS A 90 -8.02 7.62 -5.73
C CYS A 90 -9.42 7.72 -6.38
N ALA A 91 -10.04 6.57 -6.57
CA ALA A 91 -11.39 6.46 -7.09
C ALA A 91 -12.24 5.54 -6.21
N LEU A 92 -13.50 5.93 -6.00
CA LEU A 92 -14.51 5.15 -5.28
C LEU A 92 -15.85 5.25 -6.02
N GLY A 93 -16.28 4.16 -6.64
CA GLY A 93 -17.43 4.12 -7.54
C GLY A 93 -17.20 5.02 -8.76
N THR A 94 -18.06 6.02 -8.95
CA THR A 94 -17.96 7.03 -10.02
C THR A 94 -17.17 8.26 -9.61
N ARG A 95 -16.77 8.38 -8.34
CA ARG A 95 -16.10 9.56 -7.79
C ARG A 95 -14.59 9.38 -7.83
N THR A 96 -13.90 10.49 -8.05
CA THR A 96 -12.44 10.57 -8.01
C THR A 96 -12.01 11.73 -7.12
N ASN A 97 -10.87 11.56 -6.46
CA ASN A 97 -10.18 12.63 -5.76
C ASN A 97 -8.72 12.63 -6.23
N SER A 98 -8.13 13.81 -6.33
CA SER A 98 -6.75 14.00 -6.76
C SER A 98 -6.14 15.09 -5.91
N SER A 99 -4.89 14.90 -5.54
CA SER A 99 -4.11 15.89 -4.81
C SER A 99 -3.69 17.08 -5.69
N GLY A 100 -3.76 16.92 -7.03
CA GLY A 100 -3.02 17.77 -7.96
C GLY A 100 -1.51 17.55 -7.85
N LYS A 101 -0.74 18.25 -8.70
CA LYS A 101 0.73 18.18 -8.68
C LYS A 101 1.25 19.00 -7.49
N ILE A 102 2.00 18.35 -6.60
CA ILE A 102 2.60 18.93 -5.41
C ILE A 102 4.12 18.92 -5.54
N LYS A 103 4.78 19.87 -4.88
CA LYS A 103 6.24 20.03 -4.89
C LYS A 103 6.96 18.86 -4.19
N ALA A 104 8.23 18.70 -4.55
CA ALA A 104 9.15 17.78 -3.91
C ALA A 104 9.27 18.02 -2.39
N GLY A 105 9.63 16.97 -1.65
CA GLY A 105 9.85 17.02 -0.21
C GLY A 105 8.57 17.09 0.64
N THR A 106 7.41 16.86 0.03
CA THR A 106 6.11 16.82 0.72
C THR A 106 5.36 15.54 0.40
N THR A 107 4.28 15.27 1.13
CA THR A 107 3.37 14.17 0.84
C THR A 107 2.13 14.70 0.14
N SER A 108 1.80 14.10 -0.98
CA SER A 108 0.49 14.27 -1.63
C SER A 108 -0.53 13.35 -0.98
N TYR A 109 -1.75 13.85 -0.79
CA TYR A 109 -2.84 13.11 -0.14
C TYR A 109 -4.07 13.09 -1.04
N SER A 110 -4.68 11.91 -1.15
CA SER A 110 -5.97 11.73 -1.78
C SER A 110 -6.80 10.70 -1.01
N SER A 111 -8.07 11.02 -0.74
CA SER A 111 -8.99 10.06 -0.13
C SER A 111 -10.45 10.31 -0.50
N LEU A 112 -11.24 9.24 -0.47
CA LEU A 112 -12.69 9.27 -0.64
C LEU A 112 -13.36 8.33 0.37
N SER A 113 -14.58 8.69 0.75
CA SER A 113 -15.48 7.85 1.54
C SER A 113 -16.83 7.69 0.86
N GLY A 114 -17.44 6.52 0.97
CA GLY A 114 -18.64 6.14 0.22
C GLY A 114 -19.38 4.95 0.79
N GLY A 115 -20.36 4.49 0.03
CA GLY A 115 -21.16 3.32 0.40
C GLY A 115 -20.33 2.04 0.34
N ALA A 116 -20.66 1.05 1.15
CA ALA A 116 -19.97 -0.25 1.16
C ALA A 116 -20.00 -0.97 -0.20
N THR A 117 -21.00 -0.69 -1.04
CA THR A 117 -21.22 -1.31 -2.35
C THR A 117 -20.55 -0.58 -3.51
N ASP A 118 -19.74 0.47 -3.24
CA ASP A 118 -19.00 1.17 -4.28
C ASP A 118 -17.98 0.22 -4.93
N ALA A 119 -18.31 -0.25 -6.14
CA ALA A 119 -17.57 -1.31 -6.82
C ALA A 119 -16.15 -0.87 -7.18
N LYS A 120 -15.98 0.21 -7.94
CA LYS A 120 -14.66 0.64 -8.42
C LYS A 120 -13.85 1.26 -7.29
N THR A 121 -12.75 0.64 -6.89
CA THR A 121 -11.86 1.18 -5.86
C THR A 121 -10.44 1.17 -6.37
N LYS A 122 -9.83 2.34 -6.58
CA LYS A 122 -8.49 2.45 -7.14
C LYS A 122 -7.64 3.47 -6.39
N ALA A 123 -6.34 3.23 -6.36
CA ALA A 123 -5.34 4.16 -5.84
C ALA A 123 -4.22 4.32 -6.87
N ASN A 124 -3.73 5.56 -7.04
CA ASN A 124 -2.70 5.91 -8.01
C ASN A 124 -1.67 6.86 -7.42
N TRP A 125 -0.46 6.80 -7.97
CA TRP A 125 0.60 7.77 -7.75
C TRP A 125 1.26 8.15 -9.09
N LYS A 126 1.85 9.35 -9.13
CA LYS A 126 2.60 9.84 -10.27
C LYS A 126 3.73 10.76 -9.80
N THR A 127 4.91 10.64 -10.42
CA THR A 127 6.03 11.57 -10.29
C THR A 127 6.32 12.27 -11.62
N TYR A 128 6.89 13.47 -11.55
CA TYR A 128 7.21 14.32 -12.71
C TYR A 128 8.70 14.64 -12.78
#